data_AF-A0A1S3GPN9-F1
#
_entry.id   AF-A0A1S3GPN9-F1
#
_cell.length_a   1.000
_cell.length_b   1.000
_cell.length_c   1.000
_cell.angle_alpha   90.00
_cell.angle_beta   90.00
_cell.angle_gamma   90.00
#
_symmetry.space_group_name_H-M   'P 1'
#
loop_
_entity.id
_entity.type
_entity.pdbx_description
1 polymer ?
#
loop_
_entity_poly.entity_id
_entity_poly.type
_entity_poly.pdbx_seq_one_letter_code
_entity_poly.pdbx_strand_id
1 'polypeptide(L)'
;MEAKLSCPKRLRLHIKQDPWNLPSSVRALAQSIRKFVEEVKCRMLLALLEYSDSETQLRRDMVFCQSLVATVCAFSEQLMAALNQMFDNSKESEMETWEASRRWLDQIANAGVLFHFQSLLSPNLTDEQAMLEDTLVALFDLEKVSFYFRPSEEEPLVANVSLTYQAEGNRQALKVYFYLDSYHFEQLPQRLKNGGGFKIHPVLFAQALESMEGYYYRDNVSVEEFQAQINAASLEKVKQYNQKLRAFYLDKSNSPPNSTSKAAYVDKLMRPLNALDELYRLVTSFIRSKRTAACANTACSASGVGLLSVSSELCDRLGACHIIMCSSGVHRCTLSVTLEQAIILARSHGLPPRYIMQATDVMRKQGARVQNTAKNLGVRDRTPQSAPRLYKLCEPPPPVGDE
;
A
#
# COMPACT_ATOMS: atom_id res chain seq x y z
N MET A 1 -37.07 -56.55 -7.09
CA MET A 1 -36.48 -55.42 -7.83
C MET A 1 -37.57 -54.37 -8.07
N GLU A 2 -37.76 -53.43 -7.16
CA GLU A 2 -38.70 -52.33 -7.37
C GLU A 2 -38.03 -51.24 -8.21
N ALA A 3 -38.59 -50.98 -9.40
CA ALA A 3 -38.13 -49.93 -10.29
C ALA A 3 -38.29 -48.57 -9.61
N LYS A 4 -37.19 -47.79 -9.49
CA LYS A 4 -37.23 -46.39 -9.04
C LYS A 4 -38.12 -45.57 -10.00
N LEU A 5 -39.40 -45.43 -9.66
CA LEU A 5 -40.35 -44.61 -10.39
C LEU A 5 -39.91 -43.14 -10.35
N SER A 6 -39.83 -42.50 -11.53
CA SER A 6 -39.51 -41.07 -11.61
C SER A 6 -40.60 -40.22 -10.94
N CYS A 7 -40.17 -39.15 -10.28
CA CYS A 7 -41.01 -38.23 -9.49
C CYS A 7 -42.35 -37.84 -10.17
N PRO A 8 -42.39 -37.49 -11.48
CA PRO A 8 -43.66 -37.15 -12.14
C PRO A 8 -44.62 -38.33 -12.31
N LYS A 9 -44.13 -39.57 -12.43
CA LYS A 9 -44.98 -40.76 -12.50
C LYS A 9 -45.62 -41.07 -11.14
N ARG A 10 -44.90 -40.86 -10.03
CA ARG A 10 -45.47 -41.00 -8.66
C ARG A 10 -46.56 -39.97 -8.38
N LEU A 11 -46.37 -38.72 -8.83
CA LEU A 11 -47.35 -37.66 -8.64
C LEU A 11 -48.68 -37.96 -9.37
N ARG A 12 -48.60 -38.41 -10.64
CA ARG A 12 -49.78 -38.81 -11.42
C ARG A 12 -50.53 -39.99 -10.81
N LEU A 13 -49.82 -40.93 -10.20
CA LEU A 13 -50.42 -42.09 -9.52
C LEU A 13 -51.12 -41.66 -8.22
N HIS A 14 -50.51 -40.78 -7.44
CA HIS A 14 -51.11 -40.24 -6.21
C HIS A 14 -52.34 -39.38 -6.48
N ILE A 15 -52.31 -38.52 -7.52
CA ILE A 15 -53.44 -37.68 -7.94
C ILE A 15 -54.64 -38.54 -8.38
N LYS A 16 -54.39 -39.69 -9.01
CA LYS A 16 -55.43 -40.64 -9.39
C LYS A 16 -56.02 -41.41 -8.20
N GLN A 17 -55.22 -41.67 -7.16
CA GLN A 17 -55.64 -42.48 -6.01
C GLN A 17 -56.30 -41.65 -4.90
N ASP A 18 -55.89 -40.39 -4.72
CA ASP A 18 -56.46 -39.52 -3.68
C ASP A 18 -56.46 -38.04 -4.13
N PRO A 19 -57.45 -37.63 -4.94
CA PRO A 19 -57.52 -36.29 -5.52
C PRO A 19 -57.68 -35.16 -4.49
N TRP A 20 -58.11 -35.47 -3.26
CA TRP A 20 -58.32 -34.51 -2.18
C TRP A 20 -57.06 -34.28 -1.32
N ASN A 21 -56.04 -35.12 -1.44
CA ASN A 21 -54.74 -35.01 -0.75
C ASN A 21 -53.65 -34.30 -1.57
N LEU A 22 -54.04 -33.58 -2.62
CA LEU A 22 -53.15 -32.77 -3.45
C LEU A 22 -52.25 -31.81 -2.63
N PRO A 23 -52.73 -31.15 -1.55
CA PRO A 23 -51.91 -30.23 -0.76
C PRO A 23 -50.73 -30.91 -0.05
N SER A 24 -50.92 -32.15 0.44
CA SER A 24 -49.87 -32.90 1.14
C SER A 24 -48.83 -33.44 0.15
N SER A 25 -49.27 -33.89 -1.03
CA SER A 25 -48.40 -34.33 -2.13
C SER A 25 -47.53 -33.18 -2.69
N VAL A 26 -48.12 -32.00 -2.88
CA VAL A 26 -47.40 -30.79 -3.32
C VAL A 26 -46.42 -30.32 -2.24
N ARG A 27 -46.79 -30.40 -0.95
CA ARG A 27 -45.89 -30.07 0.16
C ARG A 27 -44.69 -31.02 0.23
N ALA A 28 -44.90 -32.32 0.07
CA ALA A 28 -43.84 -33.33 0.03
C ALA A 28 -42.90 -33.14 -1.17
N LEU A 29 -43.44 -32.77 -2.33
CA LEU A 29 -42.66 -32.43 -3.52
C LEU A 29 -41.81 -31.17 -3.29
N ALA A 30 -42.39 -30.12 -2.73
CA ALA A 30 -41.66 -28.88 -2.42
C ALA A 30 -40.55 -29.09 -1.37
N GLN A 31 -40.74 -29.99 -0.41
CA GLN A 31 -39.69 -30.40 0.54
C GLN A 31 -38.59 -31.21 -0.14
N SER A 32 -38.96 -32.12 -1.05
CA SER A 32 -37.97 -32.91 -1.81
C SER A 32 -37.14 -32.03 -2.76
N ILE A 33 -37.77 -31.07 -3.45
CA ILE A 33 -37.07 -30.11 -4.32
C ILE A 33 -36.12 -29.26 -3.49
N ARG A 34 -36.55 -28.73 -2.33
CA ARG A 34 -35.66 -27.99 -1.43
C ARG A 34 -34.45 -28.81 -0.99
N LYS A 35 -34.66 -30.08 -0.63
CA LYS A 35 -33.58 -30.99 -0.26
C LYS A 35 -32.59 -31.20 -1.41
N PHE A 36 -33.09 -31.41 -2.64
CA PHE A 36 -32.24 -31.54 -3.83
C PHE A 36 -31.49 -30.25 -4.17
N VAL A 37 -32.11 -29.08 -4.02
CA VAL A 37 -31.46 -27.79 -4.24
C VAL A 37 -30.32 -27.57 -3.25
N GLU A 38 -30.54 -27.89 -1.97
CA GLU A 38 -29.46 -27.82 -0.96
C GLU A 38 -28.36 -28.85 -1.22
N GLU A 39 -28.70 -30.06 -1.69
CA GLU A 39 -27.70 -31.06 -2.08
C GLU A 39 -26.87 -30.60 -3.28
N VAL A 40 -27.49 -29.98 -4.29
CA VAL A 40 -26.79 -29.40 -5.46
C VAL A 40 -25.92 -28.22 -5.04
N LYS A 41 -26.39 -27.33 -4.15
CA LYS A 41 -25.56 -26.26 -3.59
C LYS A 41 -24.34 -26.80 -2.86
N CYS A 42 -24.51 -27.80 -1.99
CA CYS A 42 -23.40 -28.43 -1.29
C CYS A 42 -22.41 -29.09 -2.26
N ARG A 43 -22.89 -29.78 -3.29
CA ARG A 43 -22.03 -30.39 -4.31
C ARG A 43 -21.30 -29.34 -5.16
N MET A 44 -21.96 -28.24 -5.53
CA MET A 44 -21.29 -27.12 -6.21
C MET A 44 -20.25 -26.47 -5.31
N LEU A 45 -20.53 -26.27 -4.03
CA LEU A 45 -19.57 -25.74 -3.07
C LEU A 45 -18.35 -26.67 -2.94
N LEU A 46 -18.58 -27.98 -2.81
CA LEU A 46 -17.51 -28.98 -2.76
C LEU A 46 -16.71 -29.03 -4.07
N ALA A 47 -17.37 -28.98 -5.22
CA ALA A 47 -16.69 -28.93 -6.52
C ALA A 47 -15.86 -27.65 -6.69
N LEU A 48 -16.35 -26.50 -6.21
CA LEU A 48 -15.60 -25.23 -6.19
C LEU A 48 -14.41 -25.30 -5.22
N LEU A 49 -14.54 -26.01 -4.10
CA LEU A 49 -13.46 -26.26 -3.15
C LEU A 49 -12.44 -27.27 -3.68
N GLU A 50 -12.87 -28.30 -4.42
CA GLU A 50 -11.99 -29.26 -5.11
C GLU A 50 -11.27 -28.62 -6.30
N TYR A 51 -11.91 -27.68 -7.01
CA TYR A 51 -11.29 -26.87 -8.07
C TYR A 51 -10.54 -25.63 -7.57
N SER A 52 -10.56 -25.38 -6.26
CA SER A 52 -9.72 -24.35 -5.67
C SER A 52 -8.29 -24.85 -5.66
N ASP A 53 -7.49 -24.39 -6.61
CA ASP A 53 -6.06 -24.69 -6.65
C ASP A 53 -5.39 -24.26 -5.34
N SER A 54 -5.10 -25.25 -4.49
CA SER A 54 -4.56 -25.05 -3.14
C SER A 54 -3.18 -24.40 -3.18
N GLU A 55 -2.41 -24.60 -4.24
CA GLU A 55 -1.10 -23.98 -4.43
C GLU A 55 -1.24 -22.48 -4.72
N THR A 56 -2.16 -22.10 -5.60
CA THR A 56 -2.44 -20.68 -5.89
C THR A 56 -3.01 -19.96 -4.66
N GLN A 57 -3.86 -20.62 -3.87
CA GLN A 57 -4.36 -20.05 -2.61
C GLN A 57 -3.23 -19.85 -1.60
N LEU A 58 -2.35 -20.84 -1.43
CA LEU A 58 -1.20 -20.75 -0.53
C LEU A 58 -0.24 -19.63 -0.97
N ARG A 59 0.06 -19.52 -2.27
CA ARG A 59 0.87 -18.44 -2.84
C ARG A 59 0.28 -17.07 -2.51
N ARG A 60 -1.03 -16.92 -2.71
CA ARG A 60 -1.74 -15.67 -2.39
C ARG A 60 -1.68 -15.35 -0.90
N ASP A 61 -1.82 -16.34 -0.02
CA ASP A 61 -1.68 -16.15 1.44
C ASP A 61 -0.26 -15.76 1.84
N MET A 62 0.75 -16.35 1.21
CA MET A 62 2.15 -15.98 1.46
C MET A 62 2.43 -14.53 1.08
N VAL A 63 2.05 -14.10 -0.13
CA VAL A 63 2.31 -12.72 -0.58
C VAL A 63 1.46 -11.70 0.21
N PHE A 64 0.22 -12.06 0.57
CA PHE A 64 -0.59 -11.26 1.49
C PHE A 64 0.09 -11.09 2.85
N CYS A 65 0.55 -12.18 3.46
CA CYS A 65 1.24 -12.14 4.75
C CYS A 65 2.52 -11.30 4.69
N GLN A 66 3.36 -11.49 3.66
CA GLN A 66 4.56 -10.68 3.44
C GLN A 66 4.25 -9.18 3.34
N SER A 67 3.23 -8.83 2.56
CA SER A 67 2.80 -7.44 2.38
C SER A 67 2.20 -6.86 3.66
N LEU A 68 1.43 -7.66 4.42
CA LEU A 68 0.83 -7.26 5.68
C LEU A 68 1.90 -7.00 6.75
N VAL A 69 2.91 -7.87 6.87
CA VAL A 69 4.00 -7.67 7.83
C VAL A 69 4.76 -6.40 7.51
N ALA A 70 5.11 -6.15 6.25
CA ALA A 70 5.76 -4.89 5.84
C ALA A 70 4.90 -3.66 6.18
N THR A 71 3.58 -3.75 5.95
CA THR A 71 2.60 -2.70 6.28
C THR A 71 2.54 -2.42 7.77
N VAL A 72 2.43 -3.46 8.60
CA VAL A 72 2.40 -3.35 10.05
C VAL A 72 3.69 -2.74 10.57
N CYS A 73 4.85 -3.23 10.13
CA CYS A 73 6.15 -2.69 10.54
C CYS A 73 6.34 -1.22 10.15
N ALA A 74 6.03 -0.84 8.89
CA ALA A 74 6.16 0.54 8.43
C ALA A 74 5.25 1.48 9.22
N PHE A 75 4.03 1.04 9.53
CA PHE A 75 3.10 1.81 10.34
C PHE A 75 3.56 1.91 11.79
N SER A 76 4.08 0.84 12.39
CA SER A 76 4.58 0.86 13.77
C SER A 76 5.66 1.92 13.98
N GLU A 77 6.65 1.99 13.09
CA GLU A 77 7.73 2.98 13.21
C GLU A 77 7.19 4.42 13.12
N GLN A 78 6.30 4.69 12.16
CA GLN A 78 5.71 6.01 11.99
C GLN A 78 4.74 6.37 13.13
N LEU A 79 3.96 5.39 13.61
CA LEU A 79 3.09 5.52 14.77
C LEU A 79 3.90 5.88 16.01
N MET A 80 4.97 5.14 16.29
CA MET A 80 5.84 5.42 17.44
C MET A 80 6.49 6.80 17.33
N ALA A 81 6.91 7.22 16.13
CA ALA A 81 7.40 8.58 15.92
C ALA A 81 6.32 9.64 16.21
N ALA A 82 5.06 9.40 15.81
CA ALA A 82 3.96 10.31 16.08
C ALA A 82 3.53 10.34 17.55
N LEU A 83 3.46 9.19 18.22
CA LEU A 83 3.13 9.11 19.65
C LEU A 83 4.22 9.76 20.51
N ASN A 84 5.49 9.69 20.08
CA ASN A 84 6.60 10.42 20.68
C ASN A 84 6.69 11.89 20.24
N GLN A 85 5.70 12.41 19.49
CA GLN A 85 5.63 13.81 19.08
C GLN A 85 6.77 14.27 18.15
N MET A 86 7.36 13.33 17.40
CA MET A 86 8.52 13.56 16.51
C MET A 86 8.18 13.46 15.02
N PHE A 87 6.94 13.08 14.67
CA PHE A 87 6.51 12.95 13.29
C PHE A 87 5.96 14.26 12.73
N ASP A 88 6.50 14.70 11.60
CA ASP A 88 6.04 15.89 10.88
C ASP A 88 6.18 15.71 9.37
N ASN A 89 5.05 15.53 8.70
CA ASN A 89 4.93 15.38 7.26
C ASN A 89 4.72 16.71 6.51
N SER A 90 4.79 17.84 7.22
CA SER A 90 4.50 19.17 6.68
C SER A 90 5.34 20.27 7.34
N LYS A 91 6.65 20.05 7.50
CA LYS A 91 7.59 21.05 8.06
C LYS A 91 7.64 22.38 7.33
N GLU A 92 7.17 22.46 6.09
CA GLU A 92 7.03 23.72 5.37
C GLU A 92 5.92 24.62 5.94
N SER A 93 5.01 24.05 6.72
CA SER A 93 4.07 24.82 7.53
C SER A 93 4.76 25.23 8.82
N GLU A 94 4.56 26.47 9.27
CA GLU A 94 5.02 27.01 10.56
C GLU A 94 4.27 26.37 11.75
N MET A 95 4.21 25.05 11.79
CA MET A 95 3.56 24.24 12.81
C MET A 95 4.65 23.53 13.60
N GLU A 96 4.48 23.45 14.92
CA GLU A 96 5.43 22.72 15.76
C GLU A 96 5.31 21.22 15.53
N THR A 97 6.41 20.48 15.62
CA THR A 97 6.47 19.03 15.34
C THR A 97 5.44 18.23 16.15
N TRP A 98 5.22 18.58 17.41
CA TRP A 98 4.25 17.88 18.27
C TRP A 98 2.80 18.13 17.83
N GLU A 99 2.48 19.33 17.33
CA GLU A 99 1.18 19.65 16.75
C GLU A 99 0.97 18.86 15.44
N ALA A 100 2.03 18.74 14.62
CA ALA A 100 2.03 17.94 13.39
C ALA A 100 1.74 16.47 13.68
N SER A 101 2.40 15.90 14.68
CA SER A 101 2.18 14.52 15.14
C SER A 101 0.74 14.28 15.59
N ARG A 102 0.18 15.16 16.44
CA ARG A 102 -1.22 15.06 16.88
C ARG A 102 -2.21 15.21 15.73
N ARG A 103 -1.93 16.12 14.80
CA ARG A 103 -2.74 16.30 13.58
C ARG A 103 -2.73 15.03 12.73
N TRP A 104 -1.57 14.40 12.55
CA TRP A 104 -1.48 13.16 11.79
C TRP A 104 -2.26 12.01 12.45
N LEU A 105 -2.19 11.87 13.79
CA LEU A 105 -3.00 10.90 14.53
C LEU A 105 -4.51 11.12 14.34
N ASP A 106 -4.96 12.38 14.44
CA ASP A 106 -6.35 12.76 14.17
C ASP A 106 -6.76 12.46 12.71
N GLN A 107 -5.86 12.69 11.76
CA GLN A 107 -6.06 12.41 10.35
C GLN A 107 -6.27 10.92 10.11
N ILE A 108 -5.36 10.05 10.58
CA ILE A 108 -5.47 8.60 10.35
C ILE A 108 -6.69 8.00 11.04
N ALA A 109 -7.08 8.55 12.19
CA ALA A 109 -8.26 8.10 12.91
C ALA A 109 -9.54 8.28 12.09
N ASN A 110 -9.59 9.28 11.19
CA ASN A 110 -10.78 9.63 10.43
C ASN A 110 -10.73 9.22 8.95
N ALA A 111 -9.64 9.56 8.26
CA ALA A 111 -9.47 9.27 6.84
C ALA A 111 -8.91 7.85 6.58
N GLY A 112 -8.33 7.21 7.61
CA GLY A 112 -7.47 6.04 7.45
C GLY A 112 -6.04 6.43 7.07
N VAL A 113 -5.19 5.43 6.91
CA VAL A 113 -3.76 5.61 6.60
C VAL A 113 -3.47 5.20 5.15
N LEU A 114 -2.70 6.02 4.44
CA LEU A 114 -2.23 5.74 3.09
C LEU A 114 -0.90 4.97 3.17
N PHE A 115 -0.73 3.91 2.38
CA PHE A 115 0.54 3.21 2.23
C PHE A 115 1.07 3.40 0.81
N HIS A 116 2.23 4.03 0.69
CA HIS A 116 2.94 4.21 -0.56
C HIS A 116 3.91 3.04 -0.77
N PHE A 117 3.49 2.06 -1.56
CA PHE A 117 4.39 1.03 -2.06
C PHE A 117 5.10 1.55 -3.30
N GLN A 118 6.43 1.55 -3.25
CA GLN A 118 7.26 1.92 -4.36
C GLN A 118 8.01 0.68 -4.88
N SER A 119 7.67 0.23 -6.08
CA SER A 119 8.29 -0.95 -6.69
C SER A 119 9.35 -0.57 -7.71
N LEU A 120 10.54 -1.14 -7.51
CA LEU A 120 11.69 -1.07 -8.43
C LEU A 120 11.84 -2.36 -9.25
N LEU A 121 10.82 -3.22 -9.22
CA LEU A 121 10.77 -4.46 -10.00
C LEU A 121 10.71 -4.14 -11.49
N SER A 122 11.43 -4.94 -12.28
CA SER A 122 11.46 -4.87 -13.72
C SER A 122 10.50 -5.91 -14.30
N PRO A 123 9.35 -5.52 -14.88
CA PRO A 123 8.42 -6.48 -15.47
C PRO A 123 8.96 -7.14 -16.76
N ASN A 124 10.17 -6.78 -17.20
CA ASN A 124 10.90 -7.49 -18.26
C ASN A 124 11.45 -8.84 -17.78
N LEU A 125 11.74 -8.97 -16.48
CA LEU A 125 12.19 -10.22 -15.89
C LEU A 125 10.96 -11.02 -15.45
N THR A 126 10.80 -12.24 -15.95
CA THR A 126 9.61 -13.09 -15.69
C THR A 126 9.30 -13.25 -14.21
N ASP A 127 10.34 -13.40 -13.38
CA ASP A 127 10.18 -13.59 -11.94
C ASP A 127 9.74 -12.28 -11.27
N GLU A 128 10.30 -11.14 -11.66
CA GLU A 128 9.94 -9.83 -11.09
C GLU A 128 8.58 -9.35 -11.59
N GLN A 129 8.20 -9.75 -12.80
CA GLN A 129 6.85 -9.59 -13.34
C GLN A 129 5.83 -10.34 -12.49
N ALA A 130 6.07 -11.63 -12.24
CA ALA A 130 5.24 -12.44 -11.35
C ALA A 130 5.16 -11.87 -9.93
N MET A 131 6.29 -11.39 -9.37
CA MET A 131 6.28 -10.69 -8.08
C MET A 131 5.40 -9.44 -8.09
N LEU A 132 5.43 -8.66 -9.19
CA LEU A 132 4.63 -7.45 -9.32
C LEU A 132 3.13 -7.77 -9.43
N GLU A 133 2.77 -8.80 -10.20
CA GLU A 133 1.39 -9.30 -10.30
C GLU A 133 0.86 -9.81 -8.95
N ASP A 134 1.65 -10.63 -8.25
CA ASP A 134 1.30 -11.13 -6.92
C ASP A 134 1.12 -9.98 -5.93
N THR A 135 1.98 -8.96 -6.01
CA THR A 135 1.89 -7.76 -5.17
C THR A 135 0.56 -7.04 -5.41
N LEU A 136 0.12 -6.86 -6.66
CA LEU A 136 -1.17 -6.23 -6.97
C LEU A 136 -2.34 -6.97 -6.31
N VAL A 137 -2.31 -8.31 -6.33
CA VAL A 137 -3.33 -9.14 -5.66
C VAL A 137 -3.26 -8.97 -4.14
N ALA A 138 -2.06 -8.96 -3.56
CA ALA A 138 -1.88 -8.76 -2.13
C ALA A 138 -2.36 -7.37 -1.67
N LEU A 139 -2.08 -6.30 -2.43
CA LEU A 139 -2.55 -4.95 -2.12
C LEU A 139 -4.08 -4.85 -2.18
N PHE A 140 -4.72 -5.55 -3.12
CA PHE A 140 -6.18 -5.62 -3.17
C PHE A 140 -6.78 -6.30 -1.93
N ASP A 141 -6.13 -7.34 -1.40
CA ASP A 141 -6.55 -7.95 -0.14
C ASP A 141 -6.20 -7.09 1.09
N LEU A 142 -5.11 -6.33 1.06
CA LEU A 142 -4.74 -5.39 2.11
C LEU A 142 -5.78 -4.29 2.33
N GLU A 143 -6.50 -3.85 1.31
CA GLU A 143 -7.62 -2.88 1.46
C GLU A 143 -8.72 -3.33 2.44
N LYS A 144 -8.78 -4.64 2.72
CA LYS A 144 -9.75 -5.26 3.63
C LYS A 144 -9.24 -5.32 5.07
N VAL A 145 -8.02 -4.87 5.32
CA VAL A 145 -7.40 -4.81 6.63
C VAL A 145 -7.80 -3.53 7.35
N SER A 146 -8.00 -3.63 8.66
CA SER A 146 -8.25 -2.48 9.53
C SER A 146 -7.40 -2.55 10.79
N PHE A 147 -6.92 -1.39 11.23
CA PHE A 147 -6.07 -1.27 12.42
C PHE A 147 -6.88 -0.77 13.61
N TYR A 148 -6.57 -1.32 14.78
CA TYR A 148 -7.22 -1.06 16.06
C TYR A 148 -6.17 -0.94 17.15
N PHE A 149 -6.50 -0.24 18.23
CA PHE A 149 -5.61 -0.07 19.37
C PHE A 149 -6.24 -0.63 20.64
N ARG A 150 -5.41 -1.19 21.51
CA ARG A 150 -5.76 -1.61 22.86
C ARG A 150 -4.64 -1.22 23.82
N PRO A 151 -4.95 -0.91 25.09
CA PRO A 151 -3.91 -0.81 26.10
C PRO A 151 -3.30 -2.21 26.34
N SER A 152 -1.99 -2.27 26.58
CA SER A 152 -1.31 -3.49 27.01
C SER A 152 -1.72 -3.77 28.46
N GLU A 153 -2.30 -4.96 28.70
CA GLU A 153 -2.65 -5.41 30.06
C GLU A 153 -1.46 -6.05 30.78
N GLU A 154 -0.46 -6.52 30.03
CA GLU A 154 0.70 -7.23 30.55
C GLU A 154 1.96 -6.35 30.52
N GLU A 155 2.83 -6.50 31.53
CA GLU A 155 4.20 -6.00 31.45
C GLU A 155 4.92 -6.67 30.28
N PRO A 156 5.68 -5.93 29.47
CA PRO A 156 6.31 -6.51 28.29
C PRO A 156 7.29 -7.62 28.68
N LEU A 157 7.03 -8.84 28.19
CA LEU A 157 7.87 -10.03 28.38
C LEU A 157 9.31 -9.83 27.86
N VAL A 158 9.52 -8.85 26.99
CA VAL A 158 10.80 -8.51 26.38
C VAL A 158 11.09 -7.02 26.63
N ALA A 159 12.24 -6.74 27.23
CA ALA A 159 12.69 -5.36 27.45
C ALA A 159 12.78 -4.58 26.11
N ASN A 160 12.36 -3.32 26.14
CA ASN A 160 12.37 -2.39 25.00
C ASN A 160 11.36 -2.69 23.87
N VAL A 161 10.36 -3.55 24.09
CA VAL A 161 9.23 -3.70 23.16
C VAL A 161 8.10 -2.78 23.60
N SER A 162 7.94 -1.64 22.92
CA SER A 162 6.87 -0.66 23.17
C SER A 162 5.54 -1.02 22.52
N LEU A 163 5.51 -2.05 21.67
CA LEU A 163 4.38 -2.36 20.81
C LEU A 163 4.26 -3.87 20.57
N THR A 164 3.11 -4.47 20.85
CA THR A 164 2.81 -5.86 20.49
C THR A 164 1.58 -5.95 19.59
N TYR A 165 1.42 -7.06 18.87
CA TYR A 165 0.47 -7.20 17.77
C TYR A 165 -0.40 -8.43 17.93
N GLN A 166 -1.66 -8.34 17.52
CA GLN A 166 -2.52 -9.50 17.31
C GLN A 166 -3.35 -9.33 16.04
N ALA A 167 -3.29 -10.33 15.16
CA ALA A 167 -4.16 -10.41 14.01
C ALA A 167 -5.39 -11.28 14.32
N GLU A 168 -6.58 -10.78 14.00
CA GLU A 168 -7.87 -11.47 14.19
C GLU A 168 -8.72 -11.35 12.91
N GLY A 169 -9.46 -12.40 12.56
CA GLY A 169 -10.42 -12.38 11.47
C GLY A 169 -10.03 -13.28 10.31
N ASN A 170 -10.44 -12.90 9.11
CA ASN A 170 -10.21 -13.68 7.89
C ASN A 170 -9.83 -12.76 6.72
N ARG A 171 -9.53 -13.32 5.54
CA ARG A 171 -9.06 -12.56 4.37
C ARG A 171 -10.03 -11.47 3.88
N GLN A 172 -11.34 -11.57 4.18
CA GLN A 172 -12.32 -10.58 3.77
C GLN A 172 -12.46 -9.41 4.76
N ALA A 173 -12.01 -9.61 6.00
CA ALA A 173 -12.07 -8.60 7.07
C ALA A 173 -11.04 -8.96 8.15
N LEU A 174 -9.79 -8.58 7.93
CA LEU A 174 -8.71 -8.82 8.90
C LEU A 174 -8.54 -7.57 9.78
N LYS A 175 -8.45 -7.80 11.09
CA LYS A 175 -8.18 -6.77 12.08
C LYS A 175 -6.78 -6.99 12.64
N VAL A 176 -5.98 -5.93 12.69
CA VAL A 176 -4.71 -5.94 13.41
C VAL A 176 -4.85 -5.03 14.62
N TYR A 177 -4.68 -5.61 15.82
CA TYR A 177 -4.65 -4.89 17.07
C TYR A 177 -3.21 -4.55 17.43
N PHE A 178 -3.00 -3.29 17.77
CA PHE A 178 -1.76 -2.73 18.29
C PHE A 178 -1.95 -2.52 19.78
N TYR A 179 -1.16 -3.23 20.58
CA TYR A 179 -1.14 -3.08 22.03
C TYR A 179 -0.05 -2.10 22.42
N LEU A 180 -0.46 -1.05 23.13
CA LEU A 180 0.38 0.08 23.53
C LEU A 180 0.49 0.14 25.04
N ASP A 181 1.64 0.56 25.57
CA ASP A 181 1.72 0.94 26.98
C ASP A 181 0.81 2.15 27.30
N SER A 182 0.56 2.37 28.60
CA SER A 182 -0.35 3.41 29.06
C SER A 182 0.06 4.82 28.62
N TYR A 183 1.36 5.12 28.51
CA TYR A 183 1.82 6.44 28.10
C TYR A 183 1.46 6.72 26.63
N HIS A 184 1.81 5.79 25.75
CA HIS A 184 1.55 5.91 24.32
C HIS A 184 0.05 5.81 24.01
N PHE A 185 -0.69 4.96 24.72
CA PHE A 185 -2.14 4.82 24.54
C PHE A 185 -2.87 6.13 24.85
N GLU A 186 -2.45 6.89 25.87
CA GLU A 186 -3.10 8.16 26.21
C GLU A 186 -2.95 9.26 25.16
N GLN A 187 -1.87 9.21 24.37
CA GLN A 187 -1.62 10.15 23.27
C GLN A 187 -2.56 9.94 22.08
N LEU A 188 -3.28 8.81 22.01
CA LEU A 188 -4.19 8.53 20.91
C LEU A 188 -5.44 9.45 20.92
N PRO A 189 -5.99 9.78 19.74
CA PRO A 189 -7.30 10.41 19.61
C PRO A 189 -8.40 9.60 20.29
N GLN A 190 -9.38 10.30 20.88
CA GLN A 190 -10.48 9.68 21.65
C GLN A 190 -11.24 8.59 20.87
N ARG A 191 -11.43 8.78 19.55
CA ARG A 191 -12.07 7.78 18.69
C ARG A 191 -11.32 6.44 18.72
N LEU A 192 -9.99 6.46 18.73
CA LEU A 192 -9.16 5.26 18.73
C LEU A 192 -9.09 4.64 20.13
N LYS A 193 -9.03 5.48 21.18
CA LYS A 193 -9.09 5.02 22.58
C LYS A 193 -10.40 4.29 22.90
N ASN A 194 -11.50 4.72 22.30
CA ASN A 194 -12.83 4.09 22.46
C ASN A 194 -13.02 2.82 21.60
N GLY A 195 -11.95 2.23 21.06
CA GLY A 195 -12.00 1.00 20.25
C GLY A 195 -12.38 1.23 18.78
N GLY A 196 -12.43 2.47 18.32
CA GLY A 196 -12.61 2.77 16.90
C GLY A 196 -11.39 2.37 16.08
N GLY A 197 -11.61 1.63 14.99
CA GLY A 197 -10.55 1.31 14.02
C GLY A 197 -10.58 2.21 12.79
N PHE A 198 -9.57 2.07 11.96
CA PHE A 198 -9.51 2.70 10.64
C PHE A 198 -8.98 1.75 9.57
N LYS A 199 -9.30 2.05 8.31
CA LYS A 199 -8.86 1.28 7.14
C LYS A 199 -7.50 1.74 6.64
N ILE A 200 -6.81 0.83 5.98
CA ILE A 200 -5.58 1.11 5.25
C ILE A 200 -5.88 1.29 3.75
N HIS A 201 -5.14 2.17 3.09
CA HIS A 201 -5.28 2.45 1.66
C HIS A 201 -3.93 2.23 0.98
N PRO A 202 -3.63 1.03 0.45
CA PRO A 202 -2.40 0.77 -0.27
C PRO A 202 -2.45 1.33 -1.71
N VAL A 203 -1.38 1.99 -2.12
CA VAL A 203 -1.13 2.43 -3.49
C VAL A 203 0.24 1.97 -3.94
N LEU A 204 0.39 1.64 -5.23
CA LEU A 204 1.62 1.11 -5.80
C LEU A 204 2.11 1.98 -6.96
N PHE A 205 3.27 2.60 -6.80
CA PHE A 205 3.99 3.22 -7.89
C PHE A 205 5.15 2.32 -8.30
N ALA A 206 5.10 1.76 -9.51
CA ALA A 206 6.06 0.83 -10.06
C ALA A 206 6.86 1.49 -11.18
N GLN A 207 8.19 1.41 -11.07
CA GLN A 207 9.10 1.90 -12.10
C GLN A 207 10.40 1.09 -12.08
N ALA A 208 10.69 0.43 -13.20
CA ALA A 208 11.98 -0.21 -13.38
C ALA A 208 13.08 0.84 -13.52
N LEU A 209 14.26 0.59 -12.93
CA LEU A 209 15.42 1.50 -13.03
C LEU A 209 16.16 1.39 -14.36
N GLU A 210 15.85 0.39 -15.19
CA GLU A 210 16.47 0.18 -16.50
C GLU A 210 15.65 0.76 -17.65
N SER A 211 16.26 0.83 -18.83
CA SER A 211 15.53 1.16 -20.05
C SER A 211 14.68 -0.04 -20.48
N MET A 212 13.41 0.22 -20.74
CA MET A 212 12.42 -0.81 -21.11
C MET A 212 12.05 -0.74 -22.61
N GLU A 213 12.77 0.08 -23.39
CA GLU A 213 12.50 0.26 -24.81
C GLU A 213 12.59 -1.07 -25.58
N GLY A 214 11.51 -1.41 -26.29
CA GLY A 214 11.44 -2.60 -27.14
C GLY A 214 10.99 -3.88 -26.43
N TYR A 215 10.66 -3.83 -25.14
CA TYR A 215 10.16 -4.98 -24.39
C TYR A 215 8.62 -5.04 -24.35
N TYR A 216 8.07 -6.21 -24.63
CA TYR A 216 6.64 -6.47 -24.62
C TYR A 216 6.26 -7.52 -23.57
N TYR A 217 5.12 -7.29 -22.94
CA TYR A 217 4.42 -8.18 -22.04
C TYR A 217 3.46 -9.09 -22.84
N ARG A 218 2.84 -10.09 -22.18
CA ARG A 218 1.79 -10.93 -22.78
C ARG A 218 0.71 -10.06 -23.47
N ASP A 219 0.09 -10.59 -24.51
CA ASP A 219 -0.96 -9.90 -25.29
C ASP A 219 -0.49 -8.62 -26.02
N ASN A 220 0.80 -8.51 -26.35
CA ASN A 220 1.43 -7.40 -27.09
C ASN A 220 1.34 -6.03 -26.39
N VAL A 221 1.05 -6.00 -25.09
CA VAL A 221 1.10 -4.77 -24.28
C VAL A 221 2.56 -4.44 -23.98
N SER A 222 2.99 -3.18 -24.10
CA SER A 222 4.38 -2.83 -23.74
C SER A 222 4.59 -2.89 -22.22
N VAL A 223 5.80 -3.19 -21.77
CA VAL A 223 6.09 -3.22 -20.32
C VAL A 223 5.86 -1.84 -19.68
N GLU A 224 6.12 -0.76 -20.40
CA GLU A 224 5.82 0.60 -19.94
C GLU A 224 4.32 0.84 -19.81
N GLU A 225 3.50 0.31 -20.73
CA GLU A 225 2.05 0.44 -20.65
C GLU A 225 1.48 -0.30 -19.44
N PHE A 226 1.99 -1.50 -19.14
CA PHE A 226 1.62 -2.23 -17.93
C PHE A 226 1.94 -1.45 -16.66
N GLN A 227 3.16 -0.88 -16.54
CA GLN A 227 3.51 -0.03 -15.40
C GLN A 227 2.65 1.25 -15.36
N ALA A 228 2.38 1.88 -16.50
CA ALA A 228 1.55 3.08 -16.58
C ALA A 228 0.12 2.81 -16.09
N GLN A 229 -0.47 1.65 -16.41
CA GLN A 229 -1.80 1.25 -15.91
C GLN A 229 -1.81 1.10 -14.39
N ILE A 230 -0.81 0.42 -13.82
CA ILE A 230 -0.66 0.29 -12.35
C ILE A 230 -0.57 1.67 -11.70
N ASN A 231 0.32 2.53 -12.22
CA ASN A 231 0.57 3.85 -11.69
C ASN A 231 -0.65 4.77 -11.81
N ALA A 232 -1.40 4.68 -12.92
CA ALA A 232 -2.63 5.45 -13.12
C ALA A 232 -3.73 5.04 -12.12
N ALA A 233 -3.91 3.74 -11.89
CA ALA A 233 -4.86 3.23 -10.90
C ALA A 233 -4.49 3.70 -9.48
N SER A 234 -3.21 3.64 -9.13
CA SER A 234 -2.70 4.14 -7.84
C SER A 234 -2.88 5.63 -7.68
N LEU A 235 -2.60 6.44 -8.71
CA LEU A 235 -2.82 7.89 -8.69
C LEU A 235 -4.28 8.24 -8.40
N GLU A 236 -5.24 7.50 -8.98
CA GLU A 236 -6.65 7.73 -8.73
C GLU A 236 -7.04 7.42 -7.28
N LYS A 237 -6.52 6.34 -6.70
CA LYS A 237 -6.69 6.05 -5.26
C LYS A 237 -6.10 7.15 -4.38
N VAL A 238 -4.93 7.70 -4.73
CA VAL A 238 -4.34 8.83 -4.00
C VAL A 238 -5.25 10.07 -4.06
N LYS A 239 -5.85 10.37 -5.22
CA LYS A 239 -6.81 11.47 -5.35
C LYS A 239 -8.05 11.25 -4.48
N GLN A 240 -8.61 10.04 -4.48
CA GLN A 240 -9.74 9.69 -3.62
C GLN A 240 -9.41 9.82 -2.13
N TYR A 241 -8.21 9.41 -1.71
CA TYR A 241 -7.74 9.61 -0.33
C TYR A 241 -7.63 11.10 0.02
N ASN A 242 -7.04 11.91 -0.86
CA ASN A 242 -6.95 13.36 -0.66
C ASN A 242 -8.33 14.03 -0.59
N GLN A 243 -9.30 13.60 -1.40
CA GLN A 243 -10.68 14.09 -1.30
C GLN A 243 -11.29 13.83 0.09
N LYS A 244 -11.10 12.61 0.64
CA LYS A 244 -11.53 12.29 2.01
C LYS A 244 -10.83 13.17 3.04
N LEU A 245 -9.53 13.41 2.84
CA LEU A 245 -8.73 14.23 3.73
C LEU A 245 -9.17 15.70 3.73
N ARG A 246 -9.42 16.27 2.54
CA ARG A 246 -9.98 17.62 2.38
C ARG A 246 -11.35 17.76 3.04
N ALA A 247 -12.22 16.77 2.84
CA ALA A 247 -13.54 16.75 3.50
C ALA A 247 -13.42 16.74 5.02
N PHE A 248 -12.49 15.96 5.58
CA PHE A 248 -12.21 15.93 7.01
C PHE A 248 -11.74 17.29 7.56
N TYR A 249 -10.79 17.95 6.87
CA TYR A 249 -10.30 19.26 7.32
C TYR A 249 -11.37 20.35 7.23
N LEU A 250 -12.23 20.30 6.21
CA LEU A 250 -13.38 21.20 6.10
C LEU A 250 -14.40 20.98 7.22
N ASP A 251 -14.72 19.73 7.55
CA ASP A 251 -15.66 19.41 8.63
C ASP A 251 -15.14 19.85 10.01
N LYS A 252 -13.86 19.62 10.28
CA LYS A 252 -13.20 20.07 11.52
C LYS A 252 -13.26 21.60 11.67
N SER A 253 -13.25 22.34 10.56
CA SER A 253 -13.35 23.81 10.57
C SER A 253 -14.74 24.36 10.90
N ASN A 254 -15.79 23.54 10.82
CA ASN A 254 -17.16 23.93 11.14
C ASN A 254 -17.45 23.88 12.65
N SER A 255 -16.54 23.35 13.48
CA SER A 255 -16.63 23.35 14.95
C SER A 255 -16.47 24.77 15.54
N PRO A 256 -17.04 25.07 16.72
CA PRO A 256 -17.03 26.42 17.28
C PRO A 256 -15.59 26.93 17.53
N PRO A 257 -15.30 28.21 17.25
CA PRO A 257 -13.93 28.72 17.19
C PRO A 257 -13.36 28.98 18.59
N ASN A 258 -12.21 28.40 18.90
CA ASN A 258 -11.30 28.96 19.91
C ASN A 258 -10.42 30.00 19.21
N SER A 259 -10.53 31.26 19.64
CA SER A 259 -9.65 32.45 19.52
C SER A 259 -8.87 32.80 18.23
N THR A 260 -8.65 31.88 17.28
CA THR A 260 -8.02 32.12 15.98
C THR A 260 -9.09 32.31 14.91
N SER A 261 -8.90 33.29 14.00
CA SER A 261 -9.79 33.45 12.84
C SER A 261 -9.95 32.12 12.10
N LYS A 262 -11.19 31.64 11.96
CA LYS A 262 -11.51 30.35 11.29
C LYS A 262 -10.81 30.21 9.93
N ALA A 263 -10.72 31.31 9.19
CA ALA A 263 -10.06 31.36 7.89
C ALA A 263 -8.54 31.08 7.98
N ALA A 264 -7.85 31.61 9.00
CA ALA A 264 -6.42 31.39 9.18
C ALA A 264 -6.11 29.94 9.61
N TYR A 265 -7.00 29.32 10.40
CA TYR A 265 -6.86 27.91 10.78
C TYR A 265 -7.08 26.97 9.58
N VAL A 266 -8.09 27.23 8.75
CA VAL A 266 -8.32 26.48 7.51
C VAL A 266 -7.16 26.66 6.54
N ASP A 267 -6.67 27.88 6.35
CA ASP A 267 -5.53 28.15 5.49
C ASP A 267 -4.28 27.39 5.97
N LYS A 268 -3.98 27.42 7.28
CA LYS A 268 -2.86 26.66 7.87
C LYS A 268 -3.01 25.14 7.66
N LEU A 269 -4.23 24.60 7.73
CA LEU A 269 -4.48 23.17 7.48
C LEU A 269 -4.39 22.80 6.00
N MET A 270 -4.82 23.67 5.10
CA MET A 270 -4.92 23.41 3.66
C MET A 270 -3.62 23.74 2.90
N ARG A 271 -2.76 24.61 3.44
CA ARG A 271 -1.48 25.02 2.83
C ARG A 271 -0.62 23.86 2.33
N PRO A 272 -0.44 22.73 3.05
CA PRO A 272 0.32 21.58 2.56
C PRO A 272 -0.33 20.89 1.35
N LEU A 273 -1.65 21.02 1.22
CA LEU A 273 -2.43 20.41 0.14
C LEU A 273 -2.44 21.27 -1.14
N ASN A 274 -2.03 22.54 -1.08
CA ASN A 274 -2.02 23.45 -2.22
C ASN A 274 -0.96 23.05 -3.27
N ALA A 275 0.17 22.49 -2.83
CA ALA A 275 1.20 21.98 -3.73
C ALA A 275 0.80 20.67 -4.44
N LEU A 276 -0.25 19.99 -3.97
CA LEU A 276 -0.63 18.68 -4.50
C LEU A 276 -1.14 18.74 -5.93
N ASP A 277 -1.77 19.84 -6.35
CA ASP A 277 -2.32 19.95 -7.70
C ASP A 277 -1.20 19.92 -8.76
N GLU A 278 -0.08 20.57 -8.47
CA GLU A 278 1.11 20.52 -9.33
C GLU A 278 1.80 19.15 -9.28
N LEU A 279 1.89 18.53 -8.10
CA LEU A 279 2.40 17.16 -7.97
C LEU A 279 1.54 16.15 -8.75
N TYR A 280 0.21 16.26 -8.69
CA TYR A 280 -0.70 15.44 -9.49
C TYR A 280 -0.48 15.66 -10.99
N ARG A 281 -0.28 16.90 -11.42
CA ARG A 281 0.02 17.23 -12.82
C ARG A 281 1.33 16.58 -13.27
N LEU A 282 2.38 16.65 -12.45
CA LEU A 282 3.68 16.04 -12.73
C LEU A 282 3.59 14.50 -12.78
N VAL A 283 2.98 13.85 -11.79
CA VAL A 283 2.78 12.39 -11.79
C VAL A 283 1.97 11.95 -13.00
N THR A 284 0.89 12.68 -13.33
CA THR A 284 0.10 12.41 -14.55
C THR A 284 0.95 12.53 -15.82
N SER A 285 1.80 13.56 -15.89
CA SER A 285 2.71 13.76 -17.00
C SER A 285 3.71 12.61 -17.13
N PHE A 286 4.29 12.15 -16.03
CA PHE A 286 5.25 11.04 -16.04
C PHE A 286 4.61 9.70 -16.42
N ILE A 287 3.36 9.45 -16.00
CA ILE A 287 2.61 8.25 -16.38
C ILE A 287 2.26 8.25 -17.88
N ARG A 288 1.90 9.42 -18.44
CA ARG A 288 1.50 9.55 -19.85
C ARG A 288 2.67 9.66 -20.82
N SER A 289 3.84 10.06 -20.35
CA SER A 289 5.01 10.25 -21.20
C SER A 289 5.52 8.91 -21.73
N LYS A 290 5.31 8.65 -23.02
CA LYS A 290 5.91 7.51 -23.70
C LYS A 290 7.39 7.82 -23.93
N ARG A 291 8.29 6.98 -23.40
CA ARG A 291 9.72 7.04 -23.73
C ARG A 291 9.86 6.84 -25.24
N THR A 292 10.17 7.91 -25.97
CA THR A 292 10.44 7.86 -27.41
C THR A 292 11.90 8.21 -27.63
N ALA A 293 12.59 7.50 -28.51
CA ALA A 293 14.05 7.62 -28.72
C ALA A 293 14.56 9.06 -28.97
N ALA A 294 13.71 9.98 -29.43
CA ALA A 294 14.02 11.40 -29.62
C ALA A 294 14.28 12.17 -28.31
N CYS A 295 14.04 11.57 -27.15
CA CYS A 295 14.05 12.27 -25.87
C CYS A 295 15.24 11.93 -24.95
N ALA A 296 16.22 11.16 -25.43
CA ALA A 296 17.40 10.71 -24.68
C ALA A 296 18.15 11.84 -23.93
N ASN A 297 18.20 13.05 -24.51
CA ASN A 297 18.84 14.23 -23.95
C ASN A 297 17.85 15.32 -23.46
N THR A 298 16.59 14.97 -23.24
CA THR A 298 15.55 15.90 -22.74
C THR A 298 14.99 15.41 -21.41
N ALA A 299 14.29 16.28 -20.66
CA ALA A 299 13.65 15.92 -19.39
C ALA A 299 12.68 14.71 -19.46
N CYS A 300 12.28 14.27 -20.66
CA CYS A 300 11.49 13.05 -20.87
C CYS A 300 12.28 11.75 -20.65
N SER A 301 13.61 11.70 -20.83
CA SER A 301 14.41 10.53 -20.43
C SER A 301 14.56 10.40 -18.90
N ALA A 302 14.33 11.50 -18.17
CA ALA A 302 14.25 11.52 -16.71
C ALA A 302 12.86 11.15 -16.16
N SER A 303 11.87 10.85 -17.01
CA SER A 303 10.47 10.63 -16.63
C SER A 303 10.27 9.53 -15.60
N GLY A 304 11.04 8.43 -15.69
CA GLY A 304 10.97 7.34 -14.72
C GLY A 304 11.55 7.71 -13.34
N VAL A 305 12.65 8.46 -13.31
CA VAL A 305 13.23 8.96 -12.05
C VAL A 305 12.29 9.97 -11.39
N GLY A 306 11.73 10.87 -12.22
CA GLY A 306 10.78 11.87 -11.78
C GLY A 306 9.54 11.24 -11.15
N LEU A 307 9.00 10.16 -11.74
CA LEU A 307 7.82 9.49 -11.22
C LEU A 307 8.00 9.05 -9.76
N LEU A 308 9.07 8.32 -9.45
CA LEU A 308 9.31 7.77 -8.11
C LEU A 308 9.51 8.86 -7.06
N SER A 309 10.32 9.87 -7.37
CA SER A 309 10.58 10.98 -6.44
C SER A 309 9.34 11.83 -6.22
N VAL A 310 8.57 12.12 -7.27
CA VAL A 310 7.37 12.96 -7.17
C VAL A 310 6.19 12.19 -6.57
N SER A 311 6.03 10.89 -6.82
CA SER A 311 5.01 10.07 -6.17
C SER A 311 5.30 9.90 -4.67
N SER A 312 6.58 9.70 -4.31
CA SER A 312 7.01 9.72 -2.90
C SER A 312 6.69 11.07 -2.25
N GLU A 313 7.06 12.20 -2.87
CA GLU A 313 6.71 13.52 -2.34
C GLU A 313 5.19 13.71 -2.18
N LEU A 314 4.41 13.35 -3.19
CA LEU A 314 2.95 13.43 -3.15
C LEU A 314 2.38 12.64 -1.97
N CYS A 315 2.87 11.42 -1.74
CA CYS A 315 2.40 10.57 -0.64
C CYS A 315 2.90 11.03 0.73
N ASP A 316 4.13 11.54 0.83
CA ASP A 316 4.69 12.08 2.08
C ASP A 316 3.87 13.28 2.57
N ARG A 317 3.52 14.21 1.67
CA ARG A 317 2.64 15.35 1.97
C ARG A 317 1.26 14.94 2.49
N LEU A 318 0.79 13.76 2.08
CA LEU A 318 -0.47 13.17 2.54
C LEU A 318 -0.31 12.36 3.84
N GLY A 319 0.90 12.26 4.39
CA GLY A 319 1.20 11.52 5.62
C GLY A 319 1.15 10.01 5.44
N ALA A 320 1.50 9.52 4.24
CA ALA A 320 1.55 8.09 3.97
C ALA A 320 2.68 7.39 4.75
N CYS A 321 2.55 6.08 4.92
CA CYS A 321 3.65 5.20 5.31
C CYS A 321 4.34 4.66 4.05
N HIS A 322 5.67 4.70 4.01
CA HIS A 322 6.45 4.43 2.81
C HIS A 322 7.10 3.03 2.88
N ILE A 323 6.91 2.25 1.81
CA ILE A 323 7.48 0.90 1.65
C ILE A 323 8.14 0.85 0.28
N ILE A 324 9.45 0.60 0.25
CA ILE A 324 10.20 0.45 -1.01
C ILE A 324 10.53 -1.03 -1.20
N MET A 325 10.24 -1.54 -2.39
CA MET A 325 10.45 -2.95 -2.73
C MET A 325 11.19 -3.14 -4.05
N CYS A 326 11.93 -4.25 -4.10
CA CYS A 326 12.72 -4.76 -5.20
C CYS A 326 12.88 -6.27 -4.97
N SER A 327 13.35 -7.05 -5.93
CA SER A 327 13.40 -8.52 -5.79
C SER A 327 14.30 -9.00 -4.65
N SER A 328 15.30 -8.21 -4.26
CA SER A 328 16.29 -8.58 -3.26
C SER A 328 16.18 -7.85 -1.92
N GLY A 329 15.56 -6.67 -1.89
CA GLY A 329 15.62 -5.76 -0.74
C GLY A 329 16.98 -5.08 -0.50
N VAL A 330 17.99 -5.32 -1.34
CA VAL A 330 19.38 -4.87 -1.08
C VAL A 330 19.74 -3.65 -1.92
N HIS A 331 20.12 -3.80 -3.19
CA HIS A 331 20.82 -2.74 -3.91
C HIS A 331 19.86 -1.66 -4.41
N ARG A 332 18.89 -2.01 -5.25
CA ARG A 332 17.93 -1.04 -5.81
C ARG A 332 17.13 -0.32 -4.72
N CYS A 333 16.65 -1.07 -3.73
CA CYS A 333 15.91 -0.53 -2.61
C CYS A 333 16.75 0.50 -1.83
N THR A 334 18.00 0.18 -1.49
CA THR A 334 18.83 1.13 -0.74
C THR A 334 19.19 2.38 -1.54
N LEU A 335 19.37 2.27 -2.86
CA LEU A 335 19.57 3.43 -3.73
C LEU A 335 18.36 4.36 -3.70
N SER A 336 17.15 3.81 -3.72
CA SER A 336 15.93 4.61 -3.62
C SER A 336 15.73 5.22 -2.23
N VAL A 337 15.88 4.44 -1.17
CA VAL A 337 15.73 4.92 0.23
C VAL A 337 16.67 6.10 0.49
N THR A 338 17.93 5.97 0.10
CA THR A 338 18.93 7.05 0.34
C THR A 338 18.63 8.32 -0.46
N LEU A 339 18.09 8.19 -1.69
CA LEU A 339 17.69 9.35 -2.49
C LEU A 339 16.47 10.04 -1.88
N GLU A 340 15.46 9.27 -1.48
CA GLU A 340 14.25 9.77 -0.81
C GLU A 340 14.60 10.49 0.50
N GLN A 341 15.46 9.90 1.33
CA GLN A 341 15.94 10.53 2.56
C GLN A 341 16.67 11.85 2.29
N ALA A 342 17.55 11.91 1.27
CA ALA A 342 18.24 13.15 0.92
C ALA A 342 17.28 14.24 0.40
N ILE A 343 16.25 13.86 -0.36
CA ILE A 343 15.19 14.78 -0.82
C ILE A 343 14.40 15.31 0.38
N ILE A 344 14.01 14.45 1.32
CA ILE A 344 13.31 14.85 2.55
C ILE A 344 14.18 15.81 3.38
N LEU A 345 15.48 15.54 3.52
CA LEU A 345 16.39 16.44 4.21
C LEU A 345 16.47 17.82 3.54
N ALA A 346 16.49 17.87 2.20
CA ALA A 346 16.55 19.13 1.47
C ALA A 346 15.25 19.92 1.55
N ARG A 347 14.11 19.24 1.43
CA ARG A 347 12.79 19.86 1.47
C ARG A 347 12.41 20.30 2.88
N SER A 348 12.55 19.41 3.86
CA SER A 348 11.94 19.58 5.19
C SER A 348 12.95 19.98 6.28
N HIS A 349 14.24 19.79 6.06
CA HIS A 349 15.28 20.01 7.08
C HIS A 349 16.38 20.99 6.65
N GLY A 350 16.20 21.68 5.53
CA GLY A 350 17.08 22.77 5.09
C GLY A 350 18.45 22.32 4.57
N LEU A 351 18.62 21.05 4.17
CA LEU A 351 19.81 20.64 3.43
C LEU A 351 19.86 21.42 2.10
N PRO A 352 20.90 22.24 1.84
CA PRO A 352 20.97 23.00 0.59
C PRO A 352 20.92 22.07 -0.63
N PRO A 353 20.12 22.35 -1.67
CA PRO A 353 19.90 21.42 -2.79
C PRO A 353 21.18 20.94 -3.49
N ARG A 354 22.23 21.77 -3.52
CA ARG A 354 23.56 21.41 -4.04
C ARG A 354 24.21 20.22 -3.34
N TYR A 355 23.80 19.91 -2.10
CA TYR A 355 24.34 18.82 -1.30
C TYR A 355 23.50 17.53 -1.36
N ILE A 356 22.37 17.49 -2.07
CA ILE A 356 21.53 16.29 -2.16
C ILE A 356 22.34 15.08 -2.65
N MET A 357 23.12 15.26 -3.72
CA MET A 357 23.96 14.21 -4.27
C MET A 357 25.06 13.77 -3.29
N GLN A 358 25.66 14.73 -2.59
CA GLN A 358 26.70 14.42 -1.60
C GLN A 358 26.14 13.65 -0.41
N ALA A 359 25.00 14.10 0.14
CA ALA A 359 24.32 13.42 1.25
C ALA A 359 23.93 11.99 0.86
N THR A 360 23.35 11.82 -0.33
CA THR A 360 22.98 10.51 -0.88
C THR A 360 24.21 9.59 -0.99
N ASP A 361 25.33 10.09 -1.53
CA ASP A 361 26.54 9.29 -1.70
C ASP A 361 27.17 8.88 -0.36
N VAL A 362 27.20 9.79 0.62
CA VAL A 362 27.66 9.50 2.00
C VAL A 362 26.78 8.42 2.63
N MET A 363 25.45 8.54 2.57
CA MET A 363 24.54 7.52 3.10
C MET A 363 24.74 6.15 2.43
N ARG A 364 25.05 6.13 1.12
CA ARG A 364 25.29 4.89 0.37
C ARG A 364 26.64 4.25 0.69
N LYS A 365 27.68 5.04 0.96
CA LYS A 365 29.05 4.57 1.21
C LYS A 365 29.33 4.25 2.68
N GLN A 366 28.70 4.98 3.60
CA GLN A 366 29.00 4.93 5.03
C GLN A 366 27.76 4.66 5.90
N GLY A 367 26.56 4.68 5.33
CA GLY A 367 25.31 4.46 6.07
C GLY A 367 24.85 3.00 6.15
N ALA A 368 23.58 2.82 6.51
CA ALA A 368 22.95 1.52 6.74
C ALA A 368 23.04 0.55 5.53
N ARG A 369 23.25 1.07 4.32
CA ARG A 369 23.51 0.27 3.11
C ARG A 369 24.62 -0.75 3.30
N VAL A 370 25.71 -0.35 3.95
CA VAL A 370 26.90 -1.19 4.14
C VAL A 370 26.54 -2.40 5.00
N GLN A 371 25.82 -2.17 6.10
CA GLN A 371 25.34 -3.23 6.98
C GLN A 371 24.32 -4.15 6.30
N ASN A 372 23.38 -3.58 5.53
CA ASN A 372 22.41 -4.37 4.77
C ASN A 372 23.10 -5.28 3.75
N THR A 373 24.10 -4.75 3.03
CA THR A 373 24.89 -5.53 2.07
C THR A 373 25.71 -6.62 2.77
N ALA A 374 26.33 -6.31 3.91
CA ALA A 374 27.12 -7.27 4.68
C ALA A 374 26.28 -8.43 5.24
N LYS A 375 25.01 -8.19 5.59
CA LYS A 375 24.08 -9.24 6.02
C LYS A 375 23.58 -10.11 4.85
N ASN A 376 23.74 -9.65 3.60
CA ASN A 376 23.18 -10.26 2.40
C ASN A 376 24.24 -10.60 1.34
N LEU A 377 25.45 -11.00 1.75
CA LEU A 377 26.60 -11.25 0.85
C LEU A 377 26.35 -12.26 -0.29
N GLY A 378 25.37 -13.17 -0.12
CA GLY A 378 25.00 -14.17 -1.14
C GLY A 378 24.07 -13.64 -2.24
N VAL A 379 23.51 -12.43 -2.07
CA VAL A 379 22.54 -11.86 -3.00
C VAL A 379 23.25 -11.28 -4.22
N ARG A 380 22.90 -11.80 -5.40
CA ARG A 380 23.38 -11.30 -6.69
C ARG A 380 22.37 -10.32 -7.30
N ASP A 381 22.20 -9.16 -6.67
CA ASP A 381 21.40 -8.07 -7.24
C ASP A 381 22.36 -6.96 -7.71
N ARG A 382 22.36 -6.67 -9.01
CA ARG A 382 23.21 -5.64 -9.60
C ARG A 382 22.34 -4.49 -10.03
N THR A 383 22.74 -3.27 -9.67
CA THR A 383 22.12 -2.07 -10.23
C THR A 383 22.32 -2.08 -11.75
N PRO A 384 21.26 -1.92 -12.56
CA PRO A 384 21.39 -1.90 -14.01
C PRO A 384 22.38 -0.82 -14.46
N GLN A 385 23.21 -1.12 -15.47
CA GLN A 385 24.15 -0.12 -16.02
C GLN A 385 23.42 1.08 -16.63
N SER A 386 22.21 0.87 -17.14
CA SER A 386 21.33 1.92 -17.66
C SER A 386 20.64 2.75 -16.57
N ALA A 387 20.88 2.46 -15.28
CA ALA A 387 20.26 3.20 -14.19
C ALA A 387 20.60 4.70 -14.26
N PRO A 388 19.63 5.59 -13.98
CA PRO A 388 19.88 7.02 -13.97
C PRO A 388 20.92 7.43 -12.92
N ARG A 389 21.64 8.53 -13.17
CA ARG A 389 22.75 8.99 -12.31
C ARG A 389 22.35 9.15 -10.84
N LEU A 390 21.12 9.59 -10.56
CA LEU A 390 20.58 9.73 -9.20
C LEU A 390 20.54 8.40 -8.44
N TYR A 391 20.42 7.27 -9.13
CA TYR A 391 20.42 5.91 -8.57
C TYR A 391 21.76 5.18 -8.75
N LYS A 392 22.86 5.90 -8.99
CA LYS A 392 24.21 5.35 -9.07
C LYS A 392 25.09 5.86 -7.94
N LEU A 393 26.14 5.10 -7.62
CA LEU A 393 27.21 5.58 -6.75
C LEU A 393 28.04 6.61 -7.50
N CYS A 394 28.45 7.68 -6.83
CA CYS A 394 29.36 8.64 -7.44
C CYS A 394 30.77 8.04 -7.47
N GLU A 395 31.32 7.93 -8.67
CA GLU A 395 32.74 7.64 -8.87
C GLU A 395 33.57 8.85 -8.40
N PRO A 396 34.74 8.63 -7.81
CA PRO A 396 35.65 9.71 -7.49
C PRO A 396 36.00 10.48 -8.77
N PRO A 397 36.20 11.81 -8.69
CA PRO A 397 36.64 12.58 -9.84
C PRO A 397 37.96 12.00 -10.37
N PRO A 398 38.17 11.98 -11.70
CA PRO A 398 39.43 11.54 -12.27
C PRO A 398 40.59 12.35 -11.67
N PRO A 399 41.77 11.75 -11.47
CA PRO A 399 42.94 12.47 -10.99
C PRO A 399 43.25 13.63 -11.93
N VAL A 400 43.59 14.79 -11.35
CA VAL A 400 43.99 15.99 -12.11
C VAL A 400 45.28 15.66 -12.85
N GLY A 401 45.21 15.41 -14.16
CA GLY A 401 46.39 15.11 -14.99
C GLY A 401 46.17 14.21 -16.20
N ASP A 402 45.02 13.53 -16.34
CA ASP A 402 44.69 12.74 -17.53
C ASP A 402 43.67 13.49 -18.42
N GLU A 403 44.13 14.57 -19.05
CA GLU A 403 43.56 15.11 -20.31
C GLU A 403 44.59 15.03 -21.44
#